data_AF-A0A0D0Q4W2-F1
#
_entry.id   AF-A0A0D0Q4W2-F1
#
_cell.length_a   1.000
_cell.length_b   1.000
_cell.length_c   1.000
_cell.angle_alpha   90.00
_cell.angle_beta   90.00
_cell.angle_gamma   90.00
#
_symmetry.space_group_name_H-M   'P 1'
#
loop_
_entity.id
_entity.type
_entity.pdbx_description
1 polymer ?
#
loop_
_entity_poly.entity_id
_entity_poly.type
_entity_poly.pdbx_seq_one_letter_code
_entity_poly.pdbx_strand_id
1 'polypeptide(L)' 'MTDGPINLNRVRKEKARAERKAQADANAAKFGRSKGERLLDAARAEAAKKRLDGHRFDDE' A
#
# COMPACT_ATOMS: atom_id res chain seq x y z
N MET A 1 32.60 20.55 -1.96
CA MET A 1 33.72 20.00 -1.19
C MET A 1 33.11 19.21 -0.02
N THR A 2 33.04 17.88 -0.11
CA THR A 2 32.63 17.06 1.05
C THR A 2 33.88 16.82 1.89
N ASP A 3 34.23 17.81 2.71
CA ASP A 3 35.46 17.86 3.53
C ASP A 3 35.32 17.07 4.84
N GLY A 4 35.14 15.76 4.75
CA GLY A 4 35.19 14.89 5.93
C GLY A 4 34.84 13.42 5.67
N PRO A 5 35.27 12.51 6.56
CA PRO A 5 35.00 11.07 6.42
C PRO A 5 33.48 10.79 6.40
N ILE A 6 33.02 10.12 5.33
CA ILE A 6 31.60 9.77 5.16
C ILE A 6 31.30 8.43 5.82
N ASN A 7 30.22 8.39 6.60
CA ASN A 7 29.71 7.15 7.17
C ASN A 7 29.05 6.27 6.09
N LEU A 8 29.79 5.25 5.64
CA LEU A 8 29.34 4.31 4.61
C LEU A 8 28.07 3.52 5.02
N ASN A 9 27.84 3.30 6.32
CA ASN A 9 26.64 2.60 6.78
C ASN A 9 25.39 3.45 6.56
N ARG A 10 25.49 4.78 6.74
CA ARG A 10 24.38 5.70 6.44
C ARG A 10 24.05 5.67 4.95
N VAL A 11 25.08 5.78 4.10
CA VAL A 11 24.92 5.74 2.64
C VAL A 11 24.32 4.42 2.17
N ARG A 12 24.78 3.28 2.70
CA ARG A 12 24.18 1.96 2.38
C ARG A 12 22.72 1.87 2.80
N LYS A 13 22.37 2.39 3.99
CA LYS A 13 20.98 2.42 4.48
C LYS A 13 20.10 3.32 3.61
N GLU A 14 20.60 4.47 3.17
CA GLU A 14 19.88 5.37 2.27
C GLU A 14 19.64 4.72 0.91
N LYS A 15 20.67 4.09 0.32
CA LYS A 15 20.55 3.33 -0.92
C LYS A 15 19.50 2.21 -0.82
N ALA A 16 19.57 1.42 0.25
CA ALA A 16 18.59 0.35 0.48
C ALA A 16 17.15 0.87 0.65
N ARG A 17 16.96 2.03 1.29
CA ARG A 17 15.63 2.66 1.39
C ARG A 17 15.13 3.15 0.03
N ALA A 18 16.01 3.76 -0.78
CA ALA A 18 15.68 4.23 -2.12
C ALA A 18 15.28 3.07 -3.04
N GLU A 19 16.03 1.96 -3.03
CA GLU A 19 15.71 0.76 -3.80
C GLU A 19 14.36 0.17 -3.40
N ARG A 20 14.07 0.06 -2.09
CA ARG A 20 12.76 -0.40 -1.60
C ARG A 20 11.62 0.50 -2.06
N LYS A 21 11.81 1.82 -2.06
CA LYS A 21 10.81 2.78 -2.54
C LYS A 21 10.55 2.59 -4.04
N ALA A 22 11.61 2.51 -4.86
CA ALA A 22 11.47 2.29 -6.29
C ALA A 22 10.76 0.96 -6.62
N GLN A 23 11.05 -0.11 -5.87
CA GLN A 23 10.34 -1.39 -6.01
C GLN A 23 8.86 -1.27 -5.62
N ALA A 24 8.55 -0.54 -4.54
CA ALA A 24 7.18 -0.29 -4.11
C ALA A 24 6.39 0.51 -5.17
N ASP A 25 7.01 1.55 -5.74
CA ASP A 25 6.41 2.36 -6.81
C ASP A 25 6.19 1.51 -8.08
N ALA A 26 7.17 0.69 -8.46
CA ALA A 26 7.03 -0.24 -9.58
C ALA A 26 5.92 -1.28 -9.34
N ASN A 27 5.76 -1.77 -8.11
CA ASN A 27 4.67 -2.68 -7.75
C ASN A 27 3.31 -1.97 -7.72
N ALA A 28 3.25 -0.72 -7.26
CA ALA A 28 2.04 0.08 -7.30
C ALA A 28 1.59 0.32 -8.76
N ALA A 29 2.53 0.64 -9.65
CA ALA A 29 2.27 0.78 -11.08
C ALA A 29 1.85 -0.55 -11.75
N LYS A 30 2.56 -1.66 -11.44
CA LYS A 30 2.29 -2.98 -12.05
C LYS A 30 1.01 -3.63 -11.54
N PHE A 31 0.71 -3.50 -10.26
CA PHE A 31 -0.40 -4.18 -9.61
C PHE A 31 -1.59 -3.25 -9.32
N GLY A 32 -1.47 -1.97 -9.71
CA GLY A 32 -2.56 -0.99 -9.87
C GLY A 32 -3.30 -0.56 -8.61
N ARG A 33 -3.21 -1.32 -7.51
CA ARG A 33 -3.84 -1.00 -6.22
C ARG A 33 -2.89 -1.27 -5.08
N SER A 34 -2.62 -0.24 -4.29
CA SER A 34 -1.92 -0.35 -3.02
C SER A 34 -2.69 -1.25 -2.04
N LYS A 35 -2.01 -1.71 -0.98
CA LYS A 35 -2.67 -2.48 0.09
C LYS A 35 -3.78 -1.66 0.77
N GLY A 36 -3.56 -0.35 0.95
CA GLY A 36 -4.53 0.56 1.56
C GLY A 36 -5.82 0.68 0.74
N GLU A 37 -5.69 0.88 -0.57
CA GLU A 37 -6.83 0.95 -1.49
C GLU A 37 -7.61 -0.37 -1.52
N ARG A 38 -6.92 -1.51 -1.55
CA ARG A 38 -7.58 -2.82 -1.50
C ARG A 38 -8.38 -3.03 -0.21
N LEU A 39 -7.84 -2.61 0.93
CA LEU A 39 -8.54 -2.72 2.22
C LEU A 39 -9.75 -1.80 2.29
N LEU A 40 -9.61 -0.58 1.78
CA LEU A 40 -10.68 0.41 1.75
C LEU A 40 -11.81 -0.01 0.80
N ASP A 41 -11.50 -0.56 -0.37
CA ASP A 41 -12.49 -1.14 -1.28
C ASP A 41 -13.19 -2.35 -0.65
N ALA A 42 -12.45 -3.24 0.01
CA ALA A 42 -13.04 -4.39 0.71
C ALA A 42 -14.01 -3.95 1.82
N ALA A 43 -13.64 -2.95 2.62
CA ALA A 43 -14.49 -2.40 3.66
C ALA A 43 -15.77 -1.76 3.08
N ARG A 44 -15.64 -1.01 1.97
CA ARG A 44 -16.80 -0.43 1.27
C ARG A 44 -17.74 -1.50 0.71
N ALA A 45 -17.17 -2.54 0.10
CA ALA A 45 -17.94 -3.67 -0.43
C ALA A 45 -18.68 -4.42 0.69
N GLU A 46 -18.04 -4.63 1.84
CA GLU A 46 -18.66 -5.30 2.99
C GLU A 46 -19.80 -4.48 3.59
N ALA A 47 -19.61 -3.16 3.74
CA ALA A 47 -20.66 -2.25 4.20
C ALA A 47 -21.85 -2.21 3.22
N ALA A 48 -21.59 -2.18 1.91
CA ALA A 48 -22.63 -2.23 0.89
C ALA A 48 -23.40 -3.57 0.95
N LYS A 49 -22.69 -4.69 1.10
CA LYS A 49 -23.29 -6.01 1.24
C LYS A 49 -24.18 -6.08 2.48
N LYS A 50 -23.69 -5.68 3.65
CA LYS A 50 -24.49 -5.63 4.89
C LYS A 50 -25.75 -4.80 4.75
N ARG A 51 -25.66 -3.65 4.07
CA ARG A 51 -26.82 -2.80 3.81
C ARG A 51 -27.85 -3.52 2.95
N LEU A 52 -27.41 -4.20 1.89
CA LEU A 52 -28.30 -4.98 1.02
C LEU A 52 -28.90 -6.18 1.76
N ASP A 53 -28.10 -6.90 2.54
CA ASP A 53 -28.54 -8.04 3.34
C ASP A 53 -29.60 -7.60 4.36
N GLY A 54 -29.44 -6.43 5.00
CA GLY A 54 -30.46 -5.87 5.91
C GLY A 54 -31.76 -5.41 5.25
N HIS A 55 -31.77 -5.26 3.92
CA HIS A 55 -32.97 -4.99 3.12
C HIS A 55 -33.53 -6.23 2.44
N ARG A 56 -32.87 -7.39 2.57
CA ARG A 56 -33.40 -8.64 2.06
C ARG A 56 -34.54 -9.06 2.97
N PHE A 57 -35.74 -9.11 2.43
CA PHE A 57 -36.81 -9.91 3.02
C PHE A 57 -36.44 -11.36 2.75
N ASP A 58 -36.28 -12.16 3.81
CA ASP A 58 -36.23 -13.60 3.69
C ASP A 58 -37.64 -14.02 3.26
N ASP A 59 -37.86 -14.07 1.95
CA ASP A 59 -39.06 -14.70 1.38
C ASP A 59 -39.04 -16.17 1.82
N GLU A 60 -40.10 -16.55 2.50
CA GLU A 60 -40.42 -17.90 3.03
C GLU A 60 -40.28 -19.01 1.96
#